data_AF-A0A959N361-F1
#
_entry.id   AF-A0A959N361-F1
#
_cell.length_a   1.000
_cell.length_b   1.000
_cell.length_c   1.000
_cell.angle_alpha   90.00
_cell.angle_beta   90.00
_cell.angle_gamma   90.00
#
_symmetry.space_group_name_H-M   'P 1'
#
loop_
_entity.id
_entity.type
_entity.pdbx_description
1 polymer ?
#
loop_
_entity_poly.entity_id
_entity_poly.type
_entity_poly.pdbx_seq_one_letter_code
_entity_poly.pdbx_strand_id
1 'polypeptide(L)'
;MLNTMLKKWWVILIQGILMFILGLFIFSNPVEVLAGISLWFGIIILVTGIIGVFGWLFAGSGERDTGSLIWSLLSALFGILILSNLLAAMKAVTIIFGLWVLFTGLSLTTNGWSLKKESSMGWFLLIVGILGIIAGLMMIMNMGSGAAGIATILGITIILTGIAMILLSFAKKAIAGKVKDKIGELKSKIGE
;
A
#
# COMPACT_ATOMS: atom_id res chain seq x y z
N MET A 1 -18.74 6.52 -25.23
CA MET A 1 -17.72 6.46 -24.14
C MET A 1 -18.25 6.95 -22.78
N LEU A 2 -18.89 8.12 -22.67
CA LEU A 2 -19.38 8.65 -21.37
C LEU A 2 -20.44 7.77 -20.68
N ASN A 3 -21.41 7.22 -21.42
CA ASN A 3 -22.47 6.36 -20.86
C ASN A 3 -21.94 5.03 -20.30
N THR A 4 -20.88 4.45 -20.89
CA THR A 4 -20.23 3.23 -20.37
C THR A 4 -19.39 3.51 -19.13
N MET A 5 -18.74 4.67 -19.06
CA MET A 5 -17.99 5.11 -17.87
C MET A 5 -18.92 5.41 -16.69
N LEU A 6 -20.06 6.06 -16.93
CA LEU A 6 -21.03 6.44 -15.91
C LEU A 6 -21.88 5.26 -15.39
N LYS A 7 -22.18 4.25 -16.21
CA LYS A 7 -22.93 3.05 -15.77
C LYS A 7 -22.17 2.18 -14.76
N LYS A 8 -20.84 2.20 -14.74
CA LYS A 8 -20.00 1.36 -13.86
C LYS A 8 -19.82 1.93 -12.44
N TRP A 9 -20.68 2.84 -11.99
CA TRP A 9 -20.61 3.38 -10.61
C TRP A 9 -20.68 2.28 -9.54
N TRP A 10 -21.45 1.22 -9.81
CA TRP A 10 -21.59 0.05 -8.92
C TRP A 10 -20.29 -0.73 -8.74
N VAL A 11 -19.39 -0.76 -9.74
CA VAL A 11 -18.09 -1.43 -9.64
C VAL A 11 -17.21 -0.73 -8.61
N ILE A 12 -17.21 0.61 -8.63
CA ILE A 12 -16.46 1.42 -7.65
C ILE A 12 -17.03 1.24 -6.25
N LEU A 13 -18.36 1.14 -6.12
CA LEU A 13 -19.01 0.88 -4.84
C LEU A 13 -18.58 -0.47 -4.26
N ILE A 14 -18.63 -1.54 -5.05
CA ILE A 14 -18.20 -2.88 -4.61
C ILE A 14 -16.73 -2.85 -4.20
N GLN A 15 -15.87 -2.24 -5.01
CA GLN A 15 -14.45 -2.11 -4.68
C GLN A 15 -14.23 -1.36 -3.35
N GLY A 16 -14.95 -0.27 -3.12
CA GLY A 16 -14.87 0.48 -1.87
C GLY A 16 -15.34 -0.32 -0.65
N ILE A 17 -16.43 -1.09 -0.77
CA ILE A 17 -16.92 -1.98 0.29
C ILE A 17 -15.89 -3.08 0.58
N LEU A 18 -15.35 -3.72 -0.46
CA LEU A 18 -14.32 -4.75 -0.32
C LEU A 18 -13.07 -4.20 0.38
N MET A 19 -12.62 -3.00 0.00
CA MET A 19 -11.50 -2.33 0.66
C MET A 19 -11.80 -2.04 2.13
N PHE A 20 -13.00 -1.52 2.44
CA PHE A 20 -13.38 -1.25 3.83
C PHE A 20 -13.33 -2.53 4.70
N ILE A 21 -13.92 -3.62 4.21
CA ILE A 21 -13.92 -4.92 4.91
C ILE A 21 -12.49 -5.44 5.05
N LEU A 22 -11.66 -5.35 4.00
CA LEU A 22 -10.26 -5.76 4.04
C LEU A 22 -9.47 -4.96 5.08
N GLY A 23 -9.71 -3.66 5.18
CA GLY A 23 -9.05 -2.81 6.16
C GLY A 23 -9.41 -3.17 7.60
N LEU A 24 -10.67 -3.53 7.88
CA LEU A 24 -11.09 -4.06 9.18
C LEU A 24 -10.43 -5.40 9.48
N PHE A 25 -10.39 -6.31 8.50
CA PHE A 25 -9.72 -7.59 8.64
C PHE A 25 -8.23 -7.43 9.00
N ILE A 26 -7.56 -6.46 8.36
CA ILE A 26 -6.15 -6.17 8.63
C ILE A 26 -5.94 -5.71 10.07
N PHE A 27 -6.82 -4.83 10.56
CA PHE A 27 -6.71 -4.29 11.91
C PHE A 27 -6.94 -5.36 12.98
N SER A 28 -7.82 -6.32 12.71
CA SER A 28 -8.12 -7.42 13.63
C SER A 28 -7.05 -8.53 13.64
N ASN A 29 -6.25 -8.67 12.57
CA ASN A 29 -5.32 -9.79 12.39
C ASN A 29 -3.90 -9.31 11.99
N PRO A 30 -3.22 -8.53 12.84
CA PRO A 30 -1.96 -7.87 12.49
C PRO A 30 -0.83 -8.85 12.18
N VAL A 31 -0.76 -9.97 12.90
CA VAL A 31 0.32 -10.95 12.76
C VAL A 31 0.15 -11.76 11.50
N GLU A 32 -1.08 -12.16 11.19
CA GLU A 32 -1.46 -12.92 10.01
C GLU A 32 -1.25 -12.11 8.74
N VAL A 33 -1.58 -10.81 8.77
CA VAL A 33 -1.31 -9.89 7.66
C VAL A 33 0.18 -9.76 7.42
N LEU A 34 0.97 -9.56 8.49
CA LEU A 34 2.42 -9.47 8.37
C LEU A 34 3.00 -10.77 7.79
N ALA A 35 2.52 -11.94 8.25
CA ALA A 35 2.92 -13.23 7.72
C ALA A 35 2.57 -13.37 6.24
N GLY A 36 1.37 -12.95 5.84
CA GLY A 36 0.93 -12.93 4.45
C GLY A 36 1.79 -12.03 3.58
N ILE A 37 2.12 -10.81 4.04
CA ILE A 37 3.02 -9.89 3.34
C ILE A 37 4.40 -10.51 3.16
N SER A 38 4.97 -11.07 4.23
CA SER A 38 6.29 -11.71 4.19
C SER A 38 6.32 -12.91 3.25
N LEU A 39 5.27 -13.73 3.24
CA LEU A 39 5.14 -14.87 2.35
C LEU A 39 5.04 -14.43 0.89
N TRP A 40 4.16 -13.48 0.58
CA TRP A 40 4.02 -12.93 -0.77
C TRP A 40 5.33 -12.31 -1.27
N PHE A 41 6.03 -11.58 -0.41
CA PHE A 41 7.33 -11.01 -0.72
C PHE A 41 8.38 -12.09 -1.02
N GLY A 42 8.43 -13.15 -0.22
CA GLY A 42 9.31 -14.30 -0.46
C GLY A 42 9.03 -15.00 -1.79
N ILE A 43 7.76 -15.23 -2.13
CA ILE A 43 7.36 -15.83 -3.41
C ILE A 43 7.81 -14.95 -4.57
N ILE A 44 7.55 -13.63 -4.52
CA ILE A 44 7.91 -12.70 -5.59
C ILE A 44 9.43 -12.70 -5.81
N ILE A 45 10.22 -12.61 -4.73
CA ILE A 45 11.69 -12.63 -4.81
C ILE A 45 12.18 -13.95 -5.41
N LEU A 46 11.63 -15.08 -4.96
CA LEU A 46 12.00 -16.40 -5.46
C LEU A 46 11.69 -16.52 -6.96
N VAL A 47 10.47 -16.18 -7.36
CA VAL A 47 10.03 -16.23 -8.76
C VAL A 47 10.88 -15.30 -9.62
N THR A 48 11.19 -14.10 -9.13
CA THR A 48 12.07 -13.15 -9.84
C THR A 48 13.46 -13.73 -10.05
N GLY A 49 14.05 -14.34 -9.01
CA GLY A 49 15.34 -15.01 -9.12
C GLY A 49 15.33 -16.18 -10.11
N ILE A 50 14.29 -17.03 -10.05
CA ILE A 50 14.12 -18.16 -10.98
C ILE A 50 13.97 -17.67 -12.43
N ILE A 51 13.12 -16.67 -12.67
CA ILE A 51 12.94 -16.07 -14.00
C ILE A 51 14.27 -15.48 -14.49
N GLY A 52 15.02 -14.80 -13.64
CA GLY A 52 16.32 -14.23 -13.99
C GLY A 52 17.36 -15.31 -14.36
N VAL A 53 17.41 -16.42 -13.64
CA VAL A 53 18.27 -17.57 -13.97
C VAL A 53 17.89 -18.18 -15.32
N PHE A 54 16.60 -18.43 -15.56
CA PHE A 54 16.14 -18.94 -16.86
C PHE A 54 16.42 -17.93 -17.99
N GLY A 55 16.17 -16.65 -17.76
CA GLY A 55 16.47 -15.58 -18.71
C GLY A 55 17.95 -15.57 -19.10
N TRP A 56 18.85 -15.76 -18.15
CA TRP A 56 20.29 -15.87 -18.43
C TRP A 56 20.66 -17.15 -19.21
N LEU A 57 20.04 -18.30 -18.88
CA LEU A 57 20.30 -19.57 -19.58
C LEU A 57 19.86 -19.50 -21.06
N PHE A 58 18.72 -18.86 -21.33
CA PHE A 58 18.18 -18.71 -22.69
C PHE A 58 18.72 -17.47 -23.43
N ALA A 59 19.43 -16.56 -22.76
CA ALA A 59 20.06 -15.41 -23.39
C ALA A 59 21.19 -15.84 -24.34
N GLY A 60 21.31 -15.14 -25.47
CA GLY A 60 22.41 -15.33 -26.43
C GLY A 60 23.75 -14.94 -25.82
N SER A 61 24.85 -15.47 -26.36
CA SER A 61 26.21 -15.31 -25.79
C SER A 61 26.67 -13.85 -25.61
N GLY A 62 26.11 -12.90 -26.38
CA GLY A 62 26.39 -11.47 -26.26
C GLY A 62 25.56 -10.71 -25.22
N GLU A 63 24.50 -11.33 -24.67
CA GLU A 63 23.58 -10.74 -23.68
C GLU A 63 23.76 -11.36 -22.28
N ARG A 64 24.58 -12.40 -22.17
CA ARG A 64 24.90 -13.08 -20.91
C ARG A 64 25.84 -12.22 -20.07
N ASP A 65 25.25 -11.44 -19.19
CA ASP A 65 25.97 -10.72 -18.14
C ASP A 65 26.10 -11.58 -16.87
N THR A 66 27.33 -11.75 -16.38
CA THR A 66 27.63 -12.45 -15.13
C THR A 66 26.99 -11.73 -13.92
N GLY A 67 26.88 -10.40 -13.96
CA GLY A 67 26.22 -9.62 -12.90
C GLY A 67 24.75 -10.00 -12.74
N SER A 68 24.02 -10.06 -13.85
CA SER A 68 22.62 -10.51 -13.90
C SER A 68 22.43 -11.93 -13.35
N LEU A 69 23.34 -12.86 -13.66
CA LEU A 69 23.27 -14.22 -13.13
C LEU A 69 23.45 -14.25 -11.60
N ILE A 70 24.46 -13.55 -11.08
CA ILE A 70 24.72 -13.48 -9.63
C ILE A 70 23.52 -12.87 -8.91
N TRP A 71 22.97 -11.77 -9.44
CA TRP A 71 21.78 -11.12 -8.87
C TRP A 71 20.57 -12.07 -8.83
N SER A 72 20.36 -12.83 -9.91
CA SER A 72 19.25 -13.78 -10.02
C SER A 72 19.41 -14.96 -9.06
N LEU A 73 20.63 -15.49 -8.93
CA LEU A 73 20.95 -16.55 -7.97
C LEU A 73 20.79 -16.09 -6.52
N LEU A 74 21.29 -14.90 -6.18
CA LEU A 74 21.11 -14.30 -4.87
C LEU A 74 19.63 -14.09 -4.57
N SER A 75 18.87 -13.56 -5.53
CA SER A 75 17.42 -13.37 -5.38
C SER A 75 16.72 -14.69 -5.13
N ALA A 76 17.02 -15.74 -5.89
CA ALA A 76 16.44 -17.06 -5.67
C ALA A 76 16.79 -17.61 -4.27
N LEU A 77 18.06 -17.49 -3.86
CA LEU A 77 18.51 -17.92 -2.54
C LEU A 77 17.80 -17.15 -1.41
N PHE A 78 17.71 -15.83 -1.51
CA PHE A 78 16.97 -15.00 -0.55
C PHE A 78 15.50 -15.36 -0.49
N GLY A 79 14.87 -15.63 -1.64
CA GLY A 79 13.49 -16.10 -1.70
C GLY A 79 13.31 -17.42 -0.95
N ILE A 80 14.21 -18.39 -1.15
CA ILE A 80 14.20 -19.66 -0.42
C ILE A 80 14.39 -19.43 1.07
N LEU A 81 15.34 -18.58 1.48
CA LEU A 81 15.60 -18.30 2.91
C LEU A 81 14.39 -17.66 3.60
N ILE A 82 13.74 -16.71 2.94
CA ILE A 82 12.51 -16.06 3.43
C ILE A 82 11.40 -17.10 3.64
N LEU A 83 11.18 -17.96 2.65
CA LEU A 83 10.12 -18.96 2.70
C LEU A 83 10.42 -20.11 3.67
N SER A 84 11.71 -20.41 3.89
CA SER A 84 12.15 -21.43 4.86
C SER A 84 12.00 -20.96 6.30
N ASN A 85 12.14 -19.66 6.56
CA ASN A 85 11.97 -19.07 7.89
C ASN A 85 11.11 -17.81 7.84
N LEU A 86 9.79 -18.04 7.78
CA LEU A 86 8.82 -16.95 7.70
C LEU A 86 8.89 -16.00 8.91
N LEU A 87 9.21 -16.50 10.10
CA LEU A 87 9.38 -15.66 11.29
C LEU A 87 10.54 -14.67 11.14
N ALA A 88 11.68 -15.10 10.59
CA ALA A 88 12.80 -14.22 10.30
C ALA A 88 12.43 -13.15 9.25
N ALA A 89 11.67 -13.54 8.23
CA ALA A 89 11.18 -12.61 7.21
C ALA A 89 10.23 -11.56 7.78
N MET A 90 9.29 -11.96 8.65
CA MET A 90 8.39 -11.02 9.32
C MET A 90 9.16 -10.04 10.20
N LYS A 91 10.20 -10.50 10.91
CA LYS A 91 11.10 -9.60 11.68
C LYS A 91 11.82 -8.62 10.77
N ALA A 92 12.39 -9.09 9.65
CA ALA A 92 13.08 -8.22 8.70
C ALA A 92 12.15 -7.14 8.13
N VAL A 93 10.95 -7.54 7.68
CA VAL A 93 9.92 -6.61 7.20
C VAL A 93 9.55 -5.60 8.29
N THR A 94 9.35 -6.08 9.52
CA THR A 94 9.06 -5.23 10.68
C THR A 94 10.15 -4.19 10.93
N ILE A 95 11.41 -4.59 10.91
CA ILE A 95 12.54 -3.69 11.15
C ILE A 95 12.62 -2.65 10.04
N ILE A 96 12.49 -3.05 8.77
CA ILE A 96 12.51 -2.13 7.63
C ILE A 96 11.39 -1.11 7.74
N PHE A 97 10.16 -1.54 8.04
CA PHE A 97 9.02 -0.64 8.26
C PHE A 97 9.22 0.24 9.50
N GLY A 98 9.74 -0.30 10.59
CA GLY A 98 10.04 0.45 11.80
C GLY A 98 11.08 1.55 11.56
N LEU A 99 12.12 1.27 10.78
CA LEU A 99 13.11 2.26 10.35
C LEU A 99 12.45 3.35 9.50
N TRP A 100 11.60 2.98 8.54
CA TRP A 100 10.87 3.95 7.71
C TRP A 100 9.96 4.87 8.55
N VAL A 101 9.22 4.30 9.52
CA VAL A 101 8.40 5.07 10.47
C VAL A 101 9.27 5.98 11.33
N LEU A 102 10.42 5.51 11.79
CA LEU A 102 11.38 6.29 12.56
C LEU A 102 11.91 7.48 11.76
N PHE A 103 12.34 7.27 10.51
CA PHE A 103 12.78 8.37 9.64
C PHE A 103 11.67 9.37 9.36
N THR A 104 10.45 8.88 9.13
CA THR A 104 9.27 9.75 8.94
C THR A 104 9.00 10.59 10.20
N GLY A 105 9.08 9.98 11.38
CA GLY A 105 8.95 10.68 12.67
C GLY A 105 10.02 11.75 12.87
N LEU A 106 11.28 11.45 12.51
CA LEU A 106 12.36 12.43 12.53
C LEU A 106 12.06 13.61 11.60
N SER A 107 11.67 13.35 10.34
CA SER A 107 11.33 14.40 9.38
C SER A 107 10.14 15.25 9.83
N LEU A 108 9.10 14.64 10.41
CA LEU A 108 7.95 15.36 10.97
C LEU A 108 8.35 16.24 12.15
N THR A 109 9.25 15.75 13.01
CA THR A 109 9.76 16.52 14.15
C THR A 109 10.56 17.74 13.70
N THR A 110 11.45 17.57 12.72
CA THR A 110 12.25 18.69 12.17
C THR A 110 11.36 19.73 11.48
N ASN A 111 10.36 19.29 10.71
CA ASN A 111 9.41 20.17 10.06
C ASN A 111 8.53 20.91 11.09
N GLY A 112 8.01 20.19 12.08
CA GLY A 112 7.21 20.76 13.17
C GLY A 112 7.98 21.81 13.98
N TRP A 113 9.27 21.58 14.24
CA TRP A 113 10.12 22.54 14.95
C TRP A 113 10.26 23.87 14.20
N SER A 114 10.42 23.82 12.88
CA SER A 114 10.50 25.02 12.03
C SER A 114 9.17 25.77 11.97
N LEU A 115 8.06 25.04 11.86
CA LEU A 115 6.70 25.61 11.72
C LEU A 115 6.07 26.04 13.05
N LYS A 116 6.62 25.65 14.22
CA LYS A 116 6.00 25.94 15.52
C LYS A 116 5.87 27.44 15.84
N LYS A 117 6.73 28.26 15.23
CA LYS A 117 6.72 29.72 15.43
C LYS A 117 5.65 30.41 14.57
N GLU A 118 5.23 29.79 13.48
CA GLU A 118 4.34 30.40 12.49
C GLU A 118 2.90 29.89 12.58
N SER A 119 2.69 28.66 13.07
CA SER A 119 1.35 28.08 13.16
C SER A 119 1.21 27.05 14.27
N SER A 120 0.00 26.94 14.83
CA SER A 120 -0.40 25.86 15.73
C SER A 120 -0.19 24.47 15.10
N MET A 121 -0.22 24.39 13.77
CA MET A 121 0.08 23.16 13.02
C MET A 121 1.51 22.65 13.28
N GLY A 122 2.47 23.54 13.56
CA GLY A 122 3.84 23.14 13.90
C GLY A 122 3.94 22.35 15.20
N TRP A 123 3.13 22.70 16.21
CA TRP A 123 3.05 21.93 17.47
C TRP A 123 2.45 20.55 17.25
N PHE A 124 1.40 20.45 16.44
CA PHE A 124 0.79 19.16 16.10
C PHE A 124 1.79 18.25 15.37
N LEU A 125 2.48 18.76 14.35
CA LEU A 125 3.51 18.01 13.60
C LEU A 125 4.64 17.52 14.49
N LEU A 126 5.06 18.33 15.47
CA LEU A 126 6.11 17.96 16.42
C LEU A 126 5.66 16.80 17.31
N ILE A 127 4.44 16.85 17.87
CA ILE A 127 3.89 15.77 18.70
C ILE A 127 3.77 14.48 17.88
N VAL A 128 3.19 14.56 16.68
CA VAL A 128 3.05 13.39 15.78
C VAL A 128 4.43 12.83 15.40
N GLY A 129 5.42 13.69 15.15
CA GLY A 129 6.79 13.28 14.86
C GLY A 129 7.44 12.51 16.00
N ILE A 130 7.34 13.01 17.24
CA ILE A 130 7.85 12.32 18.44
C ILE A 130 7.15 10.97 18.62
N LEU A 131 5.83 10.93 18.51
CA LEU A 131 5.08 9.67 18.56
C LEU A 131 5.52 8.69 17.47
N GLY A 132 5.79 9.18 16.27
CA GLY A 132 6.33 8.38 15.16
C GLY A 132 7.71 7.78 15.47
N ILE A 133 8.61 8.55 16.09
CA ILE A 133 9.93 8.05 16.51
C ILE A 133 9.77 6.93 17.54
N ILE A 134 8.93 7.14 18.57
CA ILE A 134 8.66 6.14 19.61
C ILE A 134 8.05 4.88 18.98
N ALA A 135 7.06 5.04 18.11
CA ALA A 135 6.43 3.93 17.41
C ALA A 135 7.45 3.15 16.57
N GLY A 136 8.28 3.83 15.78
CA GLY A 136 9.33 3.19 14.98
C GLY A 136 10.32 2.38 15.83
N LEU A 137 10.77 2.93 16.96
CA LEU A 137 11.62 2.21 17.90
C LEU A 137 10.92 0.98 18.49
N MET A 138 9.65 1.10 18.91
CA MET A 138 8.87 -0.02 19.43
C MET A 138 8.69 -1.13 18.38
N MET A 139 8.52 -0.78 17.11
CA MET A 139 8.43 -1.76 16.02
C MET A 139 9.75 -2.51 15.84
N ILE A 140 10.88 -1.80 15.89
CA ILE A 140 12.22 -2.41 15.74
C ILE A 140 12.53 -3.34 16.92
N MET A 141 12.18 -2.94 18.14
CA MET A 141 12.50 -3.70 19.36
C MET A 141 11.66 -4.97 19.53
N ASN A 142 10.41 -4.97 19.04
CA ASN A 142 9.53 -6.12 19.21
C ASN A 142 8.64 -6.34 17.97
N MET A 143 8.70 -7.56 17.45
CA MET A 143 7.93 -8.00 16.28
C MET A 143 6.41 -7.91 16.48
N GLY A 144 5.90 -8.15 17.69
CA GLY A 144 4.46 -8.06 17.99
C GLY A 144 3.93 -6.64 17.88
N SER A 145 4.63 -5.66 18.48
CA SER A 145 4.32 -4.23 18.29
C SER A 145 4.57 -3.78 16.85
N GLY A 146 5.57 -4.36 16.20
CA GLY A 146 5.82 -4.22 14.77
C GLY A 146 4.63 -4.57 13.89
N ALA A 147 4.10 -5.79 14.07
CA ALA A 147 2.91 -6.26 13.36
C ALA A 147 1.70 -5.35 13.60
N ALA A 148 1.46 -4.97 14.86
CA ALA A 148 0.39 -4.04 15.21
C ALA A 148 0.57 -2.66 14.55
N GLY A 149 1.79 -2.12 14.53
CA GLY A 149 2.11 -0.85 13.88
C GLY A 149 1.86 -0.89 12.37
N ILE A 150 2.33 -1.93 11.70
CA ILE A 150 2.10 -2.15 10.26
C ILE A 150 0.60 -2.26 9.97
N ALA A 151 -0.12 -3.10 10.72
CA ALA A 151 -1.55 -3.30 10.54
C ALA A 151 -2.36 -2.03 10.83
N THR A 152 -1.94 -1.22 11.80
CA THR A 152 -2.58 0.06 12.09
C THR A 152 -2.44 1.02 10.90
N ILE A 153 -1.22 1.21 10.40
CA ILE A 153 -0.95 2.13 9.28
C ILE A 153 -1.67 1.65 8.01
N LEU A 154 -1.50 0.38 7.64
CA LEU A 154 -2.12 -0.21 6.45
C LEU A 154 -3.64 -0.28 6.56
N GLY A 155 -4.16 -0.73 7.70
CA GLY A 155 -5.60 -0.85 7.96
C GLY A 155 -6.30 0.50 7.87
N ILE A 156 -5.78 1.53 8.55
CA ILE A 156 -6.34 2.90 8.47
C ILE A 156 -6.31 3.40 7.01
N THR A 157 -5.19 3.23 6.32
CA THR A 157 -5.05 3.71 4.92
C THR A 157 -6.07 3.03 4.00
N ILE A 158 -6.25 1.71 4.15
CA ILE A 158 -7.18 0.92 3.33
C ILE A 158 -8.64 1.26 3.68
N ILE A 159 -8.97 1.42 4.97
CA ILE A 159 -10.31 1.83 5.41
C ILE A 159 -10.65 3.21 4.82
N LEU A 160 -9.77 4.20 4.98
CA LEU A 160 -9.99 5.55 4.47
C LEU A 160 -10.16 5.54 2.94
N THR A 161 -9.35 4.74 2.23
CA THR A 161 -9.46 4.56 0.79
C THR A 161 -10.80 3.93 0.41
N GLY A 162 -11.25 2.91 1.14
CA GLY A 162 -12.55 2.27 0.94
C GLY A 162 -13.71 3.24 1.12
N ILE A 163 -13.69 4.04 2.19
CA ILE A 163 -14.68 5.10 2.44
C ILE A 163 -14.67 6.12 1.30
N ALA A 164 -13.49 6.58 0.88
CA ALA A 164 -13.36 7.53 -0.24
C ALA A 164 -13.95 6.96 -1.54
N MET A 165 -13.70 5.68 -1.86
CA MET A 165 -14.27 5.03 -3.05
C MET A 165 -15.80 4.89 -2.96
N ILE A 166 -16.33 4.57 -1.78
CA ILE A 166 -17.79 4.51 -1.57
C ILE A 166 -18.39 5.89 -1.85
N LEU A 167 -17.82 6.97 -1.29
CA LEU A 167 -18.28 8.34 -1.54
C LEU A 167 -18.19 8.72 -3.03
N LEU A 168 -17.07 8.38 -3.69
CA LEU A 168 -16.88 8.62 -5.12
C LEU A 168 -17.90 7.87 -5.98
N SER A 169 -18.30 6.67 -5.59
CA SER A 169 -19.30 5.88 -6.31
C SER A 169 -20.67 6.58 -6.33
N PHE A 170 -21.07 7.17 -5.19
CA PHE A 170 -22.32 7.91 -5.07
C PHE A 170 -22.25 9.24 -5.82
N ALA A 171 -21.14 9.97 -5.71
CA ALA A 171 -20.92 11.19 -6.49
C ALA A 171 -21.02 10.91 -8.00
N LYS A 172 -20.40 9.82 -8.47
CA LYS A 172 -20.48 9.39 -9.87
C LYS A 172 -21.89 9.01 -10.29
N LYS A 173 -22.65 8.32 -9.43
CA LYS A 173 -24.07 7.99 -9.68
C LYS A 173 -24.92 9.26 -9.81
N ALA A 174 -24.71 10.25 -8.95
CA ALA A 174 -25.45 11.52 -8.98
C ALA A 174 -25.15 12.33 -10.25
N ILE A 175 -23.88 12.41 -10.67
CA ILE A 175 -23.48 13.09 -11.91
C ILE A 175 -24.06 12.37 -13.14
N ALA A 176 -24.04 11.03 -13.14
CA ALA A 176 -24.62 10.23 -14.21
C ALA A 176 -26.11 10.50 -14.42
N GLY A 177 -26.87 10.66 -13.33
CA GLY A 177 -28.28 11.05 -13.38
C GLY A 177 -28.47 12.40 -14.05
N LYS A 178 -27.81 13.45 -13.53
CA LYS A 178 -27.92 14.83 -14.05
C LYS A 178 -27.57 14.94 -15.54
N VAL A 179 -26.53 14.24 -15.99
CA VAL A 179 -26.12 14.24 -17.40
C VAL A 179 -27.18 13.55 -18.27
N LYS A 180 -27.75 12.43 -17.81
CA LYS A 180 -28.80 11.72 -18.54
C LYS A 180 -30.06 12.58 -18.69
N ASP A 181 -30.46 13.27 -17.63
CA ASP A 181 -31.64 14.15 -17.63
C ASP A 181 -31.44 15.32 -18.61
N LYS A 182 -30.28 15.99 -18.55
CA LYS A 182 -29.96 17.12 -19.45
C LYS A 182 -29.85 16.70 -20.92
N ILE A 183 -29.37 15.50 -21.22
CA ILE A 183 -29.38 14.95 -22.58
C ILE A 183 -30.81 14.65 -23.05
N GLY A 184 -31.69 14.20 -22.15
CA GLY A 184 -33.12 14.00 -22.43
C GLY A 184 -33.81 15.30 -22.83
N GLU A 185 -33.61 16.36 -22.07
CA GLU A 185 -34.14 17.70 -22.36
C GLU A 185 -33.65 18.25 -23.71
N LEU A 186 -32.35 18.13 -23.99
CA LEU A 186 -31.79 18.58 -25.27
C LEU A 186 -32.36 17.80 -26.46
N LYS A 187 -32.59 16.49 -26.32
CA LYS A 187 -33.21 15.69 -27.39
C LYS A 187 -34.67 16.06 -27.63
N SER A 188 -35.44 16.40 -26.60
CA SER A 188 -36.83 16.83 -26.81
C SER A 188 -36.90 18.18 -27.53
N LYS A 189 -35.97 19.10 -27.24
CA LYS A 189 -35.88 20.42 -27.89
C LYS A 189 -35.40 20.41 -29.35
N ILE A 190 -34.75 19.34 -29.81
CA ILE A 190 -34.24 19.21 -31.18
C ILE A 190 -35.16 18.33 -32.04
N GLY A 191 -36.05 17.56 -31.39
CA GLY A 191 -37.06 16.73 -32.06
C GLY A 191 -38.41 17.41 -32.28
N GLU A 192 -38.59 18.62 -31.75
CA GLU A 192 -39.62 19.60 -32.16
C GLU A 192 -39.04 20.56 -33.20
#